data_AF-A0A957TEW7-F1
#
_entry.id   AF-A0A957TEW7-F1
#
_cell.length_a   1.000
_cell.length_b   1.000
_cell.length_c   1.000
_cell.angle_alpha   90.00
_cell.angle_beta   90.00
_cell.angle_gamma   90.00
#
_symmetry.space_group_name_H-M   'P 1'
#
loop_
_entity.id
_entity.type
_entity.pdbx_description
1 polymer ?
#
loop_
_entity_poly.entity_id
_entity_poly.type
_entity_poly.pdbx_seq_one_letter_code
_entity_poly.pdbx_strand_id
1 'polypeptide(L)'
;MTFIWTSLLWSLMLIPLLIWLYLRMQRRRQQIALRYGSLGLVQQATGRGVGMRRHVPAVMFLVGVTVLLVALARPQMVVGLPKVEGIVILAFDVSGSMAAEDFAPNRLEAAKAVAKDFVERQPSTVKI
;
A
#
# COMPACT_ATOMS: atom_id res chain seq x y z
N MET A 1 -1.39 -1.11 -7.93
CA MET A 1 -0.47 -0.59 -6.89
C MET A 1 0.44 0.43 -7.54
N THR A 2 0.65 1.57 -6.90
CA THR A 2 1.51 2.66 -7.38
C THR A 2 2.51 3.03 -6.29
N PHE A 3 3.66 3.57 -6.66
CA PHE A 3 4.63 4.13 -5.71
C PHE A 3 4.51 5.65 -5.75
N ILE A 4 4.45 6.30 -4.59
CA ILE A 4 4.41 7.77 -4.54
C ILE A 4 5.76 8.34 -4.98
N TRP A 5 6.85 7.68 -4.53
CA TRP A 5 8.22 8.14 -4.76
C TRP A 5 8.97 7.14 -5.63
N THR A 6 8.56 7.00 -6.89
CA THR A 6 9.15 6.05 -7.85
C THR A 6 10.67 6.22 -8.00
N SER A 7 11.18 7.46 -7.91
CA SER A 7 12.63 7.75 -7.97
C SER A 7 13.43 7.08 -6.86
N LEU A 8 12.83 6.81 -5.69
CA LEU A 8 13.54 6.14 -4.60
C LEU A 8 13.80 4.66 -4.88
N LEU A 9 13.16 4.04 -5.88
CA LEU A 9 13.50 2.68 -6.29
C LEU A 9 14.95 2.58 -6.80
N TRP A 10 15.54 3.68 -7.30
CA TRP A 10 16.96 3.71 -7.68
C TRP A 10 17.89 3.43 -6.49
N SER A 11 17.44 3.66 -5.25
CA SER A 11 18.20 3.29 -4.06
C SER A 11 18.45 1.77 -3.96
N LEU A 12 17.67 0.93 -4.65
CA LEU A 12 17.95 -0.52 -4.72
C LEU A 12 19.30 -0.83 -5.36
N MET A 13 19.91 0.11 -6.11
CA MET A 13 21.29 0.00 -6.58
C MET A 13 22.33 -0.08 -5.43
N LEU A 14 21.96 0.30 -4.20
CA LEU A 14 22.79 0.06 -3.01
C LEU A 14 22.92 -1.43 -2.68
N ILE A 15 21.95 -2.28 -3.06
CA ILE A 15 22.01 -3.72 -2.79
C ILE A 15 23.21 -4.40 -3.47
N PRO A 16 23.41 -4.30 -4.80
CA PRO A 16 24.59 -4.89 -5.43
C PRO A 16 25.90 -4.30 -4.90
N LEU A 17 25.93 -3.03 -4.50
CA LEU A 17 27.09 -2.42 -3.83
C LEU A 17 27.39 -3.08 -2.48
N LEU A 18 26.37 -3.31 -1.65
CA LEU A 18 26.51 -4.01 -0.37
C LEU A 18 26.97 -5.47 -0.55
N ILE A 19 26.44 -6.18 -1.55
CA ILE A 19 26.90 -7.54 -1.90
C ILE A 19 28.39 -7.51 -2.28
N TRP A 20 28.79 -6.58 -3.13
CA TRP A 20 30.18 -6.45 -3.58
C TRP A 20 31.13 -6.15 -2.40
N LEU A 21 30.75 -5.21 -1.52
CA LEU A 21 31.51 -4.89 -0.31
C LEU A 21 31.63 -6.11 0.61
N TYR A 22 30.54 -6.84 0.81
CA TYR A 22 30.52 -8.06 1.60
C TYR A 22 31.49 -9.13 1.05
N LEU A 23 31.43 -9.41 -0.25
CA LEU A 23 32.34 -10.36 -0.91
C LEU A 23 33.79 -9.91 -0.83
N ARG A 24 34.06 -8.60 -0.99
CA ARG A 24 35.41 -8.03 -0.88
C ARG A 24 35.97 -8.18 0.54
N MET A 25 35.15 -7.92 1.56
CA MET A 25 35.54 -8.13 2.97
C MET A 25 35.81 -9.60 3.25
N GLN A 26 34.98 -10.51 2.73
CA GLN A 26 35.15 -11.95 2.92
C GLN A 26 36.45 -12.46 2.27
N ARG A 27 36.74 -12.02 1.04
CA ARG A 27 38.00 -12.35 0.34
C ARG A 27 39.22 -11.82 1.10
N ARG A 28 39.17 -10.58 1.62
CA ARG A 28 40.25 -10.01 2.43
C ARG A 28 40.48 -10.80 3.71
N ARG A 29 39.41 -11.20 4.42
CA ARG A 29 39.51 -12.04 5.63
C ARG A 29 40.15 -13.39 5.34
N GLN A 30 39.82 -14.02 4.21
CA GLN A 30 40.45 -15.26 3.78
C GLN A 30 41.94 -15.09 3.47
N GLN A 31 42.33 -14.02 2.77
CA GLN A 31 43.74 -13.74 2.46
C GLN A 31 44.57 -13.49 3.72
N ILE A 32 44.02 -12.79 4.71
CA ILE A 32 44.67 -12.55 6.00
C ILE A 32 44.79 -13.87 6.78
N ALA A 33 43.71 -14.65 6.86
CA ALA A 33 43.72 -15.95 7.53
C ALA A 33 44.73 -16.93 6.91
N LEU A 34 44.92 -16.91 5.59
CA LEU A 34 45.93 -17.72 4.90
C LEU A 34 47.37 -17.23 5.16
N ARG A 35 47.58 -15.92 5.29
CA ARG A 35 48.90 -15.33 5.59
C ARG A 35 49.35 -15.55 7.03
N TYR A 36 48.43 -15.60 7.99
CA TYR A 36 48.74 -15.84 9.40
C TYR A 36 48.47 -17.28 9.85
N GLY A 37 47.81 -18.10 9.03
CA GLY A 37 47.53 -19.52 9.29
C GLY A 37 48.75 -20.43 9.26
N SER A 38 49.91 -19.94 8.81
CA SER A 38 51.21 -20.61 8.95
C SER A 38 51.77 -20.57 10.38
N LEU A 39 51.22 -19.72 11.26
CA LEU A 39 51.57 -19.65 12.68
C LEU A 39 50.60 -20.49 13.52
N GLY A 40 50.51 -21.79 13.24
CA GLY A 40 50.14 -22.90 14.16
C GLY A 40 48.90 -22.85 15.08
N LEU A 41 48.20 -21.74 15.23
CA LEU A 41 47.24 -21.49 16.32
C LEU A 41 45.77 -21.51 15.85
N VAL A 42 45.51 -21.61 14.55
CA VAL A 42 44.14 -21.53 14.00
C VAL A 42 43.58 -22.89 13.53
N GLN A 43 44.42 -23.91 13.32
CA GLN A 43 43.97 -25.23 12.86
C GLN A 43 43.18 -26.03 13.90
N GLN A 44 43.35 -25.77 15.20
CA GLN A 44 42.62 -26.48 16.27
C GLN A 44 41.23 -25.91 16.59
N ALA A 45 40.91 -24.67 16.15
CA ALA A 45 39.59 -24.06 16.38
C ALA A 45 38.61 -24.26 15.21
N THR A 46 39.07 -24.77 14.06
CA THR A 46 38.24 -25.04 12.87
C THR A 46 37.53 -26.39 12.96
N GLY A 47 36.78 -26.62 14.03
CA GLY A 47 35.76 -27.67 14.06
C GLY A 47 34.68 -27.38 13.00
N ARG A 48 34.34 -28.41 12.20
CA ARG A 48 33.24 -28.50 11.21
C ARG A 48 32.65 -27.16 10.75
N GLY A 49 33.20 -26.68 9.63
CA GLY A 49 32.85 -25.48 8.87
C GLY A 49 31.47 -24.88 9.11
N VAL A 50 31.46 -23.71 9.74
CA VAL A 50 30.36 -22.73 9.71
C VAL A 50 30.26 -22.09 8.31
N GLY A 51 30.40 -22.89 7.24
CA GLY A 51 30.63 -22.43 5.87
C GLY A 51 29.46 -21.64 5.31
N MET A 52 28.23 -22.16 5.46
CA MET A 52 27.01 -21.50 4.98
C MET A 52 26.31 -20.68 6.08
N ARG A 53 26.33 -21.17 7.32
CA ARG A 53 25.68 -20.50 8.46
C ARG A 53 26.24 -19.12 8.77
N ARG A 54 27.51 -18.86 8.43
CA ARG A 54 28.13 -17.52 8.58
C ARG A 54 27.51 -16.45 7.67
N HIS A 55 26.83 -16.85 6.59
CA HIS A 55 26.19 -15.94 5.65
C HIS A 55 24.77 -15.58 6.06
N VAL A 56 24.15 -16.33 6.99
CA VAL A 56 22.76 -16.13 7.42
C VAL A 56 22.52 -14.71 7.94
N PRO A 57 23.32 -14.14 8.86
CA PRO A 57 23.11 -12.76 9.32
C PRO A 57 23.24 -11.72 8.20
N ALA A 58 24.18 -11.93 7.27
CA ALA A 58 24.41 -11.02 6.15
C ALA A 58 23.23 -11.04 5.16
N VAL A 59 22.71 -12.23 4.86
CA VAL A 59 21.52 -12.38 4.00
C VAL A 59 20.29 -11.77 4.67
N MET A 60 20.07 -12.01 5.97
CA MET A 60 18.96 -11.39 6.70
C MET A 60 19.06 -9.86 6.72
N PHE A 61 20.25 -9.32 6.94
CA PHE A 61 20.49 -7.88 6.85
C PHE A 61 20.14 -7.33 5.45
N LEU A 62 20.59 -8.02 4.40
CA LEU A 62 20.36 -7.60 3.02
C LEU A 62 18.88 -7.64 2.63
N VAL A 63 18.15 -8.67 3.08
CA VAL A 63 16.69 -8.74 2.95
C VAL A 63 16.03 -7.58 3.70
N GLY A 64 16.43 -7.32 4.94
CA GLY A 64 15.90 -6.21 5.73
C GLY A 64 16.11 -4.85 5.07
N VAL A 65 17.31 -4.57 4.56
CA VAL A 65 17.61 -3.35 3.80
C VAL A 65 16.77 -3.29 2.53
N THR A 66 16.60 -4.39 1.80
CA THR A 66 15.77 -4.41 0.59
C THR A 66 14.32 -4.06 0.91
N VAL A 67 13.75 -4.66 1.94
CA VAL A 67 12.39 -4.36 2.41
C VAL A 67 12.27 -2.89 2.82
N LEU A 68 13.26 -2.37 3.56
CA LEU A 68 13.31 -0.97 3.97
C LEU A 68 13.31 -0.02 2.77
N LEU A 69 14.15 -0.27 1.75
CA LEU A 69 14.24 0.58 0.56
C LEU A 69 12.96 0.54 -0.28
N VAL A 70 12.33 -0.63 -0.42
CA VAL A 70 11.03 -0.76 -1.09
C VAL A 70 9.93 -0.03 -0.32
N ALA A 71 9.89 -0.17 1.00
CA ALA A 71 8.94 0.53 1.87
C ALA A 71 9.13 2.05 1.79
N LEU A 72 10.37 2.52 1.66
CA LEU A 72 10.71 3.93 1.52
C LEU A 72 10.11 4.54 0.24
N ALA A 73 9.96 3.77 -0.84
CA ALA A 73 9.28 4.22 -2.06
C ALA A 73 7.76 4.42 -1.89
N ARG A 74 7.20 4.13 -0.70
CA ARG A 74 5.77 4.20 -0.34
C ARG A 74 4.87 3.48 -1.36
N PRO A 75 4.85 2.13 -1.36
CA PRO A 75 3.87 1.39 -2.13
C PRO A 75 2.47 1.69 -1.61
N GLN A 76 1.56 2.06 -2.51
CA GLN A 76 0.16 2.32 -2.21
C GLN A 76 -0.77 1.49 -3.09
N MET A 77 -1.88 1.10 -2.50
CA MET A 77 -2.99 0.47 -3.20
C MET A 77 -4.25 1.26 -2.91
N VAL A 78 -4.92 1.72 -3.96
CA VAL A 78 -6.25 2.27 -3.83
C VAL A 78 -7.21 1.10 -3.61
N VAL A 79 -7.86 1.08 -2.46
CA VAL A 79 -8.91 0.11 -2.15
C VAL A 79 -10.24 0.79 -2.42
N GLY A 80 -11.07 0.21 -3.28
CA GLY A 80 -12.43 0.66 -3.47
C GLY A 80 -13.24 0.39 -2.21
N LEU A 81 -13.66 1.44 -1.52
CA LEU A 81 -14.65 1.31 -0.45
C LEU A 81 -16.01 0.98 -1.09
N PRO A 82 -16.81 0.08 -0.48
CA PRO A 82 -18.18 -0.13 -0.94
C PRO A 82 -18.93 1.21 -0.88
N LYS A 83 -19.47 1.63 -2.02
CA LYS A 83 -20.38 2.77 -2.06
C LYS A 83 -21.69 2.32 -1.42
N VAL A 84 -22.12 3.02 -0.38
CA VAL A 84 -23.46 2.84 0.17
C VAL A 84 -24.41 3.55 -0.78
N GLU A 85 -24.97 2.79 -1.72
CA GLU A 85 -26.02 3.27 -2.62
C GLU A 85 -27.37 3.13 -1.89
N GLY A 86 -27.99 4.27 -1.57
CA GLY A 86 -29.35 4.31 -1.04
C GLY A 86 -30.32 4.61 -2.16
N ILE A 87 -31.34 3.77 -2.35
CA ILE A 87 -32.42 4.02 -3.31
C ILE A 87 -33.57 4.70 -2.58
N VAL A 88 -33.92 5.91 -3.01
CA VAL A 88 -35.12 6.62 -2.53
C VAL A 88 -36.19 6.52 -3.60
N ILE A 89 -37.36 5.97 -3.24
CA ILE A 89 -38.50 5.87 -4.14
C ILE A 89 -39.57 6.86 -3.67
N LEU A 90 -39.93 7.79 -4.54
CA LEU A 90 -41.05 8.71 -4.33
C LEU A 90 -42.31 8.11 -4.96
N ALA A 91 -43.30 7.80 -4.14
CA ALA A 91 -44.61 7.34 -4.59
C ALA A 91 -45.64 8.47 -4.39
N PHE A 92 -46.42 8.75 -5.43
CA PHE A 92 -47.48 9.76 -5.39
C PHE A 92 -48.84 9.07 -5.47
N ASP A 93 -49.76 9.49 -4.62
CA ASP A 93 -51.17 9.18 -4.83
C ASP A 93 -51.69 10.02 -6.02
N VAL A 94 -52.50 9.39 -6.87
CA VAL A 94 -53.16 10.00 -8.03
C VAL A 94 -54.69 9.85 -7.95
N SER A 95 -55.21 9.52 -6.76
CA SER A 95 -56.64 9.48 -6.49
C SER A 95 -57.32 10.82 -6.79
N GLY A 96 -58.64 10.80 -7.04
CA GLY A 96 -59.40 12.03 -7.35
C GLY A 96 -59.31 13.10 -6.25
N SER A 97 -59.00 12.71 -5.01
CA SER A 97 -58.77 13.65 -3.91
C SER A 97 -57.53 14.54 -4.09
N MET A 98 -56.58 14.12 -4.94
CA MET A 98 -55.35 14.85 -5.22
C MET A 98 -55.54 15.99 -6.22
N ALA A 99 -56.71 16.05 -6.87
CA ALA A 99 -57.14 17.20 -7.69
C ALA A 99 -57.75 18.33 -6.86
N ALA A 100 -57.89 18.17 -5.53
CA ALA A 100 -58.38 19.22 -4.65
C ALA A 100 -57.44 20.44 -4.64
N GLU A 101 -58.03 21.64 -4.60
CA GLU A 101 -57.34 22.94 -4.68
C GLU A 101 -57.16 23.61 -3.31
N ASP A 102 -57.26 22.85 -2.22
CA ASP A 102 -56.94 23.34 -0.87
C ASP A 102 -55.45 23.68 -0.70
N PHE A 103 -54.61 23.19 -1.61
CA PHE A 103 -53.27 23.69 -1.89
C PHE A 103 -53.18 24.16 -3.33
N ALA A 104 -52.74 25.39 -3.56
CA ALA A 104 -52.61 25.92 -4.93
C ALA A 104 -51.41 25.28 -5.66
N PRO A 105 -51.54 24.91 -6.96
CA PRO A 105 -52.77 24.94 -7.76
C PRO A 105 -53.69 23.72 -7.50
N ASN A 106 -53.12 22.56 -7.16
CA ASN A 106 -53.84 21.45 -6.52
C ASN A 106 -52.83 20.60 -5.71
N ARG A 107 -53.31 19.68 -4.88
CA ARG A 107 -52.45 18.84 -4.04
C ARG A 107 -51.40 18.07 -4.83
N LEU A 108 -51.74 17.56 -6.02
CA LEU A 108 -50.81 16.81 -6.86
C LEU A 108 -49.66 17.70 -7.37
N GLU A 109 -49.97 18.90 -7.85
CA GLU A 109 -48.97 19.86 -8.30
C GLU A 109 -48.10 20.38 -7.14
N ALA A 110 -48.71 20.60 -5.97
CA ALA A 110 -47.96 20.94 -4.76
C ALA A 110 -47.00 19.80 -4.36
N ALA A 111 -47.43 18.54 -4.42
CA ALA A 111 -46.58 17.38 -4.14
C ALA A 111 -45.41 17.27 -5.14
N LYS A 112 -45.65 17.51 -6.43
CA LYS A 112 -44.59 17.55 -7.46
C LYS A 112 -43.57 18.66 -7.18
N ALA A 113 -44.03 19.84 -6.75
CA ALA A 113 -43.15 20.96 -6.41
C ALA A 113 -42.24 20.60 -5.21
N VAL A 114 -42.79 20.02 -4.15
CA VAL A 114 -42.03 19.55 -2.99
C VAL A 114 -41.03 18.47 -3.37
N ALA A 115 -41.40 17.55 -4.25
CA ALA A 115 -40.48 16.51 -4.71
C ALA A 115 -39.30 17.05 -5.52
N LYS A 116 -39.51 18.09 -6.35
CA LYS A 116 -38.43 18.77 -7.05
C LYS A 116 -37.48 19.47 -6.06
N ASP A 117 -38.04 20.19 -5.09
CA ASP A 117 -37.26 20.84 -4.03
C ASP A 117 -36.47 19.82 -3.18
N PHE A 118 -37.07 18.65 -2.90
CA PHE A 118 -36.38 17.54 -2.22
C PHE A 118 -35.16 17.02 -3.02
N VAL A 119 -35.28 16.92 -4.35
CA VAL A 119 -34.20 16.51 -5.24
C VAL A 119 -33.12 17.60 -5.31
N GLU A 120 -33.50 18.86 -5.45
CA GLU A 120 -32.56 19.99 -5.54
C GLU A 120 -31.77 20.22 -4.24
N ARG A 121 -32.36 19.92 -3.08
CA ARG A 121 -31.71 20.04 -1.77
C ARG A 121 -30.79 18.89 -1.41
N GLN A 122 -30.66 17.86 -2.26
CA GLN A 122 -29.74 16.76 -1.96
C GLN A 122 -28.29 17.25 -1.92
N PRO A 123 -27.47 16.76 -0.98
CA PRO A 123 -26.05 17.06 -0.95
C PRO A 123 -25.36 16.65 -2.27
N SER A 124 -24.30 17.35 -2.66
CA SER A 124 -23.52 17.05 -3.87
C SER A 124 -22.88 15.64 -3.89
N THR A 125 -22.93 14.93 -2.76
CA THR A 125 -22.50 13.54 -2.63
C THR A 125 -23.55 12.54 -3.13
N VAL A 126 -24.82 12.94 -3.25
CA VAL A 126 -25.90 12.13 -3.80
C VAL A 126 -25.87 12.26 -5.31
N LYS A 127 -25.82 11.12 -6.01
CA LYS A 127 -26.00 11.08 -7.46
C LYS A 127 -27.48 10.81 -7.73
N ILE A 128 -28.13 11.80 -8.35
CA ILE A 128 -29.54 11.78 -8.77
C ILE A 128 -29.59 11.40 -10.24
#